data_AF-A0AAU6FGE1-F1
#
_entry.id   AF-A0AAU6FGE1-F1
#
_cell.length_a   1.000
_cell.length_b   1.000
_cell.length_c   1.000
_cell.angle_alpha   90.00
_cell.angle_beta   90.00
_cell.angle_gamma   90.00
#
_symmetry.space_group_name_H-M   'P 1'
#
loop_
_entity.id
_entity.type
_entity.pdbx_description
1 polymer ?
#
loop_
_entity_poly.entity_id
_entity_poly.type
_entity_poly.pdbx_seq_one_letter_code
_entity_poly.pdbx_strand_id
1 'polypeptide(L)'
;MTSRPGPGIPAASPGETKLGDHVLGQLRRLGATVGLSEADTELYGQVLIASLAGAAHRPLSLPPASPTFLSDDHTPVEFSLASTPDAAPALRVLVEPGWVHSDMADSGRAGLAAIRAMGARWGFATDQLDALADLFFPAAAQGPLALWYALDLRAGGVPGVKVYLNPSASGPESAARTVHEALRRLGYGQAFEQLPPAAGYPFLALDLGAWPSPRVKVYVSHPRMSADDACALSRTSGATAADIRYFFHAAAGSLTPSERGGNGPLRLVRRPALTCHSFTGGDSDPSGFTLHIPVRDYVRDDEEALARATALLTRAGMDPTVLNRSLGALTQRTLADGVGLIAYLALVYERNRPPRLTAYLSSEAHRVRPPQEQYPRGTWMPAQLTQSVLDLGHQAVGHISPPTAQKEVTWSPTASRS
;
A
#
# COMPACT_ATOMS: atom_id res chain seq x y z
N MET A 1 -34.97 53.12 -22.65
CA MET A 1 -33.99 52.01 -22.78
C MET A 1 -32.65 52.61 -22.37
N THR A 2 -32.14 52.38 -21.16
CA THR A 2 -31.38 51.17 -20.81
C THR A 2 -31.49 50.88 -19.30
N SER A 3 -31.85 49.64 -18.99
CA SER A 3 -32.04 49.09 -17.65
C SER A 3 -30.71 48.74 -16.99
N ARG A 4 -30.54 49.14 -15.72
CA ARG A 4 -29.44 48.71 -14.85
C ARG A 4 -29.52 47.20 -14.57
N PRO A 5 -28.40 46.46 -14.57
CA PRO A 5 -28.37 45.08 -14.12
C PRO A 5 -28.54 45.03 -12.59
N GLY A 6 -29.42 44.16 -12.11
CA GLY A 6 -29.70 43.93 -10.70
C GLY A 6 -28.53 43.28 -9.95
N PRO A 7 -28.60 43.24 -8.61
CA PRO A 7 -27.55 42.64 -7.79
C PRO A 7 -27.47 41.14 -8.10
N GLY A 8 -26.28 40.69 -8.51
CA GLY A 8 -25.99 39.27 -8.68
C GLY A 8 -26.28 38.51 -7.39
N ILE A 9 -26.81 37.30 -7.56
CA ILE A 9 -26.96 36.33 -6.49
C ILE A 9 -25.60 36.18 -5.79
N PRO A 10 -25.52 36.28 -4.45
CA PRO A 10 -24.26 36.08 -3.75
C PRO A 10 -23.75 34.66 -4.05
N ALA A 11 -22.54 34.55 -4.57
CA ALA A 11 -21.80 33.30 -4.50
C ALA A 11 -21.76 32.89 -3.02
N ALA A 12 -22.19 31.66 -2.73
CA ALA A 12 -22.10 31.11 -1.39
C ALA A 12 -20.68 31.33 -0.86
N SER A 13 -20.55 31.95 0.31
CA SER A 13 -19.27 32.09 1.00
C SER A 13 -18.58 30.73 1.05
N PRO A 14 -17.30 30.60 0.66
CA PRO A 14 -16.60 29.33 0.73
C PRO A 14 -16.49 28.96 2.21
N GLY A 15 -17.36 28.06 2.67
CA GLY A 15 -17.19 27.43 3.97
C GLY A 15 -15.85 26.73 3.97
N GLU A 16 -15.02 26.98 4.98
CA GLU A 16 -13.70 26.34 5.10
C GLU A 16 -13.87 24.81 5.04
N THR A 17 -13.40 24.20 3.95
CA THR A 17 -13.43 22.74 3.79
C THR A 17 -12.80 22.09 5.01
N LYS A 18 -13.51 21.16 5.64
CA LYS A 18 -13.00 20.42 6.80
C LYS A 18 -12.26 19.18 6.34
N LEU A 19 -11.34 18.69 7.18
CA LEU A 19 -10.59 17.46 6.91
C LEU A 19 -11.53 16.29 6.58
N GLY A 20 -12.58 16.09 7.39
CA GLY A 20 -13.55 15.02 7.21
C GLY A 20 -14.25 15.10 5.85
N ASP A 21 -14.69 16.29 5.45
CA ASP A 21 -15.38 16.50 4.16
C ASP A 21 -14.45 16.16 2.99
N HIS A 22 -13.17 16.55 3.08
CA HIS A 22 -12.15 16.28 2.07
C HIS A 22 -11.88 14.77 1.92
N VAL A 23 -11.52 14.08 3.01
CA VAL A 23 -11.16 12.65 2.94
C VAL A 23 -12.36 11.76 2.64
N LEU A 24 -13.57 12.14 3.08
CA LEU A 24 -14.80 11.44 2.72
C LEU A 24 -15.14 11.61 1.24
N GLY A 25 -14.96 12.81 0.70
CA GLY A 25 -15.10 13.05 -0.74
C GLY A 25 -14.13 12.22 -1.57
N GLN A 26 -12.86 12.14 -1.15
CA GLN A 26 -11.84 11.28 -1.77
C GLN A 26 -12.23 9.80 -1.69
N LEU A 27 -12.60 9.30 -0.52
CA LEU A 27 -13.02 7.92 -0.31
C LEU A 27 -14.21 7.57 -1.21
N ARG A 28 -15.22 8.46 -1.32
CA ARG A 28 -16.40 8.23 -2.17
C ARG A 28 -16.04 8.08 -3.64
N ARG A 29 -15.22 8.99 -4.16
CA ARG A 29 -14.79 8.95 -5.56
C ARG A 29 -13.90 7.74 -5.84
N LEU A 30 -13.00 7.38 -4.93
CA LEU A 30 -12.17 6.17 -5.03
C LEU A 30 -13.00 4.89 -4.94
N GLY A 31 -14.00 4.81 -4.06
CA GLY A 31 -14.90 3.67 -3.98
C GLY A 31 -15.58 3.40 -5.32
N ALA A 32 -16.04 4.46 -5.98
CA ALA A 32 -16.63 4.37 -7.31
C ALA A 32 -15.63 3.89 -8.39
N THR A 33 -14.34 4.28 -8.33
CA THR A 33 -13.35 3.85 -9.35
C THR A 33 -13.05 2.36 -9.29
N VAL A 34 -13.17 1.73 -8.12
CA VAL A 34 -12.96 0.29 -7.90
C VAL A 34 -14.26 -0.53 -7.88
N GLY A 35 -15.41 0.11 -8.08
CA GLY A 35 -16.71 -0.56 -8.15
C GLY A 35 -17.32 -0.96 -6.81
N LEU A 36 -16.95 -0.30 -5.69
CA LEU A 36 -17.68 -0.46 -4.43
C LEU A 36 -19.07 0.16 -4.56
N SER A 37 -20.06 -0.47 -3.90
CA SER A 37 -21.41 0.08 -3.85
C SER A 37 -21.44 1.40 -3.07
N GLU A 38 -22.42 2.26 -3.36
CA GLU A 38 -22.63 3.49 -2.59
C GLU A 38 -22.88 3.18 -1.11
N ALA A 39 -23.64 2.11 -0.82
CA ALA A 39 -23.91 1.66 0.55
C ALA A 39 -22.64 1.23 1.30
N ASP A 40 -21.78 0.43 0.68
CA ASP A 40 -20.49 0.03 1.28
C ASP A 40 -19.58 1.25 1.49
N THR A 41 -19.53 2.13 0.49
CA THR A 41 -18.69 3.33 0.53
C THR A 41 -19.13 4.30 1.63
N GLU A 42 -20.43 4.49 1.80
CA GLU A 42 -20.98 5.33 2.86
C GLU A 42 -20.72 4.73 4.24
N LEU A 43 -20.88 3.41 4.38
CA LEU A 43 -20.56 2.69 5.60
C LEU A 43 -19.08 2.88 6.01
N TYR A 44 -18.16 2.72 5.06
CA TYR A 44 -16.73 2.94 5.32
C TYR A 44 -16.41 4.40 5.61
N GLY A 45 -17.11 5.34 4.96
CA GLY A 45 -17.04 6.76 5.24
C GLY A 45 -17.43 7.10 6.67
N GLN A 46 -18.53 6.54 7.17
CA GLN A 46 -18.96 6.73 8.56
C GLN A 46 -17.90 6.23 9.55
N VAL A 47 -17.26 5.09 9.27
CA VAL A 47 -16.18 4.55 10.11
C VAL A 47 -14.98 5.49 10.12
N LEU A 48 -14.55 5.98 8.94
CA LEU A 48 -13.45 6.94 8.82
C LEU A 48 -13.72 8.24 9.59
N ILE A 49 -14.92 8.80 9.48
CA ILE A 49 -15.27 10.03 10.19
C ILE A 49 -15.36 9.79 11.70
N ALA A 50 -15.98 8.69 12.12
CA ALA A 50 -16.08 8.34 13.54
C ALA A 50 -14.69 8.13 14.18
N SER A 51 -13.74 7.50 13.46
CA SER A 51 -12.39 7.29 13.97
C SER A 51 -11.56 8.56 14.11
N LEU A 52 -11.81 9.55 13.26
CA LEU A 52 -11.15 10.86 13.35
C LEU A 52 -11.79 11.74 14.44
N ALA A 53 -12.99 11.38 14.92
CA ALA A 53 -13.72 12.07 15.98
C ALA A 53 -13.76 13.60 15.74
N GLY A 54 -13.43 14.41 16.74
CA GLY A 54 -13.40 15.87 16.61
C GLY A 54 -12.44 16.39 15.52
N ALA A 55 -11.42 15.60 15.14
CA ALA A 55 -10.48 15.97 14.09
C ALA A 55 -11.13 16.07 12.71
N ALA A 56 -12.18 15.29 12.45
CA ALA A 56 -12.92 15.34 11.19
C ALA A 56 -13.52 16.74 10.94
N HIS A 57 -13.80 17.50 12.00
CA HIS A 57 -14.37 18.84 11.90
C HIS A 57 -13.33 19.96 11.78
N ARG A 58 -12.03 19.63 11.79
CA ARG A 58 -10.96 20.62 11.69
C ARG A 58 -10.97 21.29 10.30
N PRO A 59 -11.05 22.62 10.21
CA PRO A 59 -10.86 23.35 8.96
C PRO A 59 -9.48 23.10 8.37
N LEU A 60 -9.40 22.89 7.05
CA LEU A 60 -8.13 22.72 6.34
C LEU A 60 -7.35 24.04 6.18
N SER A 61 -7.96 25.18 6.48
CA SER A 61 -7.26 26.47 6.61
C SER A 61 -6.33 26.51 7.82
N LEU A 62 -6.54 25.64 8.82
CA LEU A 62 -5.65 25.47 9.96
C LEU A 62 -4.50 24.51 9.62
N PRO A 63 -3.34 24.64 10.30
CA PRO A 63 -2.25 23.68 10.14
C PRO A 63 -2.69 22.26 10.54
N PRO A 64 -1.96 21.20 10.15
CA PRO A 64 -2.15 19.86 10.69
C PRO A 64 -2.24 19.86 12.23
N ALA A 65 -3.07 19.00 12.81
CA ALA A 65 -3.25 18.95 14.27
C ALA A 65 -1.98 18.45 14.98
N SER A 66 -1.28 17.49 14.37
CA SER A 66 0.03 17.01 14.80
C SER A 66 0.89 16.66 13.58
N PRO A 67 2.23 16.61 13.73
CA PRO A 67 3.13 16.21 12.67
C PRO A 67 3.18 14.68 12.51
N THR A 68 2.03 14.04 12.25
CA THR A 68 1.97 12.59 12.02
C THR A 68 2.97 12.17 10.94
N PHE A 69 3.57 10.99 11.15
CA PHE A 69 4.47 10.34 10.21
C PHE A 69 3.74 9.53 9.12
N LEU A 70 2.40 9.46 9.18
CA LEU A 70 1.57 8.70 8.24
C LEU A 70 1.73 9.21 6.81
N SER A 71 1.70 10.53 6.62
CA SER A 71 1.91 11.17 5.32
C SER A 71 2.93 12.31 5.42
N ASP A 72 3.47 12.65 4.25
CA ASP A 72 4.50 13.66 4.07
C ASP A 72 4.02 15.11 4.30
N ASP A 73 2.70 15.34 4.31
CA ASP A 73 2.03 16.61 4.61
C ASP A 73 1.27 16.60 5.95
N HIS A 74 1.45 15.52 6.73
CA HIS A 74 0.80 15.30 8.02
C HIS A 74 -0.73 15.18 7.97
N THR A 75 -1.29 14.83 6.81
CA THR A 75 -2.67 14.36 6.71
C THR A 75 -2.79 12.98 7.37
N PRO A 76 -3.74 12.74 8.28
CA PRO A 76 -3.85 11.46 9.00
C PRO A 76 -4.53 10.35 8.19
N VAL A 77 -4.52 10.46 6.86
CA VAL A 77 -5.19 9.54 5.93
C VAL A 77 -4.31 9.32 4.69
N GLU A 78 -4.11 8.05 4.34
CA GLU A 78 -3.48 7.61 3.10
C GLU A 78 -4.34 6.49 2.47
N PHE A 79 -4.42 6.44 1.15
CA PHE A 79 -5.13 5.38 0.43
C PHE A 79 -4.14 4.41 -0.21
N SER A 80 -4.60 3.21 -0.58
CA SER A 80 -3.82 2.36 -1.49
C SER A 80 -4.70 1.51 -2.38
N LEU A 81 -4.19 1.18 -3.56
CA LEU A 81 -4.82 0.26 -4.51
C LEU A 81 -3.90 -0.93 -4.69
N ALA A 82 -4.36 -2.13 -4.34
CA ALA A 82 -3.66 -3.37 -4.65
C ALA A 82 -4.28 -4.07 -5.84
N SER A 83 -3.55 -4.09 -6.94
CA SER A 83 -3.90 -4.77 -8.17
C SER A 83 -3.39 -6.20 -8.17
N THR A 84 -4.22 -7.10 -8.66
CA THR A 84 -3.86 -8.49 -8.98
C THR A 84 -4.28 -8.76 -10.42
N PRO A 85 -3.73 -9.80 -11.08
CA PRO A 85 -4.27 -10.24 -12.36
C PRO A 85 -5.77 -10.59 -12.21
N ASP A 86 -6.55 -10.30 -13.26
CA ASP A 86 -7.94 -10.72 -13.43
C ASP A 86 -8.95 -10.31 -12.34
N ALA A 87 -8.62 -9.30 -11.53
CA ALA A 87 -9.54 -8.76 -10.52
C ALA A 87 -9.47 -7.23 -10.42
N ALA A 88 -10.58 -6.62 -9.98
CA ALA A 88 -10.59 -5.21 -9.65
C ALA A 88 -9.60 -4.90 -8.50
N PRO A 89 -8.86 -3.77 -8.55
CA PRO A 89 -7.94 -3.41 -7.48
C PRO A 89 -8.65 -3.26 -6.13
N ALA A 90 -8.06 -3.82 -5.08
CA ALA A 90 -8.55 -3.68 -3.72
C ALA A 90 -8.17 -2.30 -3.15
N LEU A 91 -9.19 -1.48 -2.85
CA LEU A 91 -9.03 -0.18 -2.20
C LEU A 91 -8.81 -0.35 -0.70
N ARG A 92 -7.84 0.39 -0.15
CA ARG A 92 -7.62 0.51 1.29
C ARG A 92 -7.50 1.95 1.73
N VAL A 93 -7.83 2.20 2.98
CA VAL A 93 -7.60 3.47 3.67
C VAL A 93 -6.81 3.20 4.95
N LEU A 94 -5.69 3.91 5.13
CA LEU A 94 -4.85 3.95 6.33
C LEU A 94 -5.19 5.23 7.09
N VAL A 95 -5.36 5.13 8.42
CA VAL A 95 -5.80 6.25 9.27
C VAL A 95 -5.00 6.28 10.58
N GLU A 96 -4.69 7.48 11.06
CA GLU A 96 -4.22 7.72 12.44
C GLU A 96 -5.35 8.32 13.30
N PRO A 97 -6.05 7.52 14.12
CA PRO A 97 -7.18 8.01 14.92
C PRO A 97 -6.75 9.01 16.00
N GLY A 98 -5.53 8.82 16.53
CA GLY A 98 -4.96 9.64 17.59
C GLY A 98 -4.32 10.96 17.11
N TRP A 99 -4.52 11.36 15.86
CA TRP A 99 -3.79 12.47 15.21
C TRP A 99 -3.88 13.82 15.94
N VAL A 100 -4.95 14.08 16.69
CA VAL A 100 -5.10 15.35 17.44
C VAL A 100 -4.30 15.41 18.74
N HIS A 101 -3.75 14.28 19.18
CA HIS A 101 -2.98 14.22 20.42
C HIS A 101 -1.50 14.52 20.16
N SER A 102 -0.94 15.43 20.94
CA SER A 102 0.50 15.73 20.92
C SER A 102 1.33 14.67 21.67
N ASP A 103 0.71 13.96 22.62
CA ASP A 103 1.31 12.86 23.36
C ASP A 103 1.01 11.50 22.70
N MET A 104 2.03 10.64 22.62
CA MET A 104 1.91 9.33 21.97
C MET A 104 1.09 8.33 22.80
N ALA A 105 1.08 8.44 24.13
CA ALA A 105 0.27 7.56 24.96
C ALA A 105 -1.22 7.88 24.77
N ASP A 106 -1.59 9.16 24.72
CA ASP A 106 -2.95 9.61 24.40
C ASP A 106 -3.37 9.22 22.98
N SER A 107 -2.49 9.42 21.99
CA SER A 107 -2.69 8.99 20.61
C SER A 107 -2.95 7.48 20.52
N GLY A 108 -2.16 6.68 21.23
CA GLY A 108 -2.32 5.23 21.33
C GLY A 108 -3.66 4.82 21.94
N ARG A 109 -4.11 5.49 23.02
CA ARG A 109 -5.42 5.22 23.64
C ARG A 109 -6.58 5.51 22.69
N ALA A 110 -6.51 6.61 21.93
CA ALA A 110 -7.50 6.92 20.90
C ALA A 110 -7.52 5.86 19.79
N GLY A 111 -6.34 5.42 19.32
CA GLY A 111 -6.20 4.34 18.36
C GLY A 111 -6.81 3.01 18.84
N LEU A 112 -6.50 2.60 20.07
CA LEU A 112 -7.07 1.40 20.69
C LEU A 112 -8.59 1.47 20.84
N ALA A 113 -9.12 2.63 21.23
CA ALA A 113 -10.57 2.83 21.33
C ALA A 113 -11.25 2.67 19.95
N ALA A 114 -10.65 3.20 18.89
CA ALA A 114 -11.16 3.04 17.53
C ALA A 114 -11.19 1.55 17.11
N ILE A 115 -10.12 0.79 17.37
CA ILE A 115 -10.07 -0.65 17.05
C ILE A 115 -11.07 -1.47 17.86
N ARG A 116 -11.25 -1.16 19.15
CA ARG A 116 -12.26 -1.84 19.99
C ARG A 116 -13.68 -1.56 19.51
N ALA A 117 -13.96 -0.33 19.08
CA ALA A 117 -15.25 0.01 18.47
C ALA A 117 -15.50 -0.77 17.16
N MET A 118 -14.46 -0.95 16.33
CA MET A 118 -14.53 -1.79 15.14
C MET A 118 -14.75 -3.28 15.49
N GLY A 119 -14.05 -3.79 16.50
CA GLY A 119 -14.21 -5.15 17.01
C GLY A 119 -15.64 -5.43 17.48
N ALA A 120 -16.22 -4.49 18.23
CA ALA A 120 -17.62 -4.57 18.66
C ALA A 120 -18.60 -4.51 17.47
N ARG A 121 -18.31 -3.67 16.46
CA ARG A 121 -19.17 -3.52 15.27
C ARG A 121 -19.20 -4.77 14.38
N TRP A 122 -18.03 -5.37 14.14
CA TRP A 122 -17.87 -6.47 13.18
C TRP A 122 -17.60 -7.84 13.83
N GLY A 123 -17.67 -7.92 15.16
CA GLY A 123 -17.59 -9.18 15.90
C GLY A 123 -16.22 -9.85 15.86
N PHE A 124 -15.12 -9.09 15.88
CA PHE A 124 -13.77 -9.67 15.95
C PHE A 124 -13.09 -9.40 17.30
N ALA A 125 -12.27 -10.36 17.73
CA ALA A 125 -11.50 -10.28 18.96
C ALA A 125 -10.24 -9.40 18.81
N THR A 126 -9.86 -8.73 19.89
CA THR A 126 -8.63 -7.92 19.98
C THR A 126 -7.53 -8.56 20.83
N ASP A 127 -7.69 -9.82 21.23
CA ASP A 127 -6.80 -10.50 22.19
C ASP A 127 -5.32 -10.43 21.79
N GLN A 128 -5.02 -10.58 20.48
CA GLN A 128 -3.65 -10.45 19.96
C GLN A 128 -3.08 -9.05 20.16
N LEU A 129 -3.90 -8.02 20.01
CA LEU A 129 -3.49 -6.63 20.24
C LEU A 129 -3.35 -6.35 21.74
N ASP A 130 -4.29 -6.83 22.55
CA ASP A 130 -4.26 -6.66 24.01
C ASP A 130 -3.03 -7.35 24.63
N ALA A 131 -2.62 -8.52 24.12
CA ALA A 131 -1.42 -9.24 24.56
C ALA A 131 -0.08 -8.50 24.28
N LEU A 132 -0.11 -7.49 23.42
CA LEU A 132 1.06 -6.68 23.06
C LEU A 132 1.01 -5.27 23.63
N ALA A 133 -0.06 -4.90 24.34
CA ALA A 133 -0.33 -3.50 24.65
C ALA A 133 0.76 -2.86 25.51
N ASP A 134 1.34 -3.58 26.48
CA ASP A 134 2.44 -3.10 27.32
C ASP A 134 3.74 -2.83 26.53
N LEU A 135 3.96 -3.53 25.41
CA LEU A 135 5.15 -3.34 24.57
C LEU A 135 5.04 -2.10 23.69
N PHE A 136 3.84 -1.85 23.15
CA PHE A 136 3.63 -0.82 22.13
C PHE A 136 2.95 0.46 22.64
N PHE A 137 2.39 0.44 23.85
CA PHE A 137 1.76 1.59 24.50
C PHE A 137 2.29 1.85 25.92
N PRO A 138 3.61 2.00 26.11
CA PRO A 138 4.17 2.37 27.40
C PRO A 138 3.72 3.78 27.80
N ALA A 139 3.73 4.09 29.10
CA ALA A 139 3.28 5.39 29.61
C ALA A 139 4.05 6.60 29.04
N ALA A 140 5.33 6.41 28.71
CA ALA A 140 6.19 7.40 28.05
C ALA A 140 6.52 6.95 26.61
N ALA A 141 5.49 6.72 25.81
CA ALA A 141 5.65 6.29 24.42
C ALA A 141 6.38 7.33 23.58
N GLN A 142 7.33 6.85 22.77
CA GLN A 142 8.06 7.65 21.80
C GLN A 142 7.45 7.49 20.39
N GLY A 143 7.66 8.51 19.56
CA GLY A 143 7.25 8.50 18.16
C GLY A 143 8.04 7.49 17.30
N PRO A 144 7.78 7.45 15.99
CA PRO A 144 7.04 8.45 15.21
C PRO A 144 5.52 8.20 15.09
N LEU A 145 5.02 7.08 15.62
CA LEU A 145 3.60 6.74 15.67
C LEU A 145 3.26 6.00 16.97
N ALA A 146 1.98 5.97 17.32
CA ALA A 146 1.44 5.10 18.37
C ALA A 146 0.63 3.94 17.76
N LEU A 147 -0.46 4.25 17.05
CA LEU A 147 -1.29 3.26 16.34
C LEU A 147 -1.86 3.86 15.07
N TRP A 148 -1.67 3.18 13.95
CA TRP A 148 -2.48 3.38 12.74
C TRP A 148 -3.34 2.15 12.47
N TYR A 149 -4.39 2.30 11.69
CA TYR A 149 -5.10 1.16 11.14
C TYR A 149 -5.27 1.30 9.63
N ALA A 150 -5.27 0.17 8.92
CA ALA A 150 -5.76 0.10 7.55
C ALA A 150 -7.05 -0.70 7.47
N LEU A 151 -7.99 -0.24 6.66
CA LEU A 151 -9.17 -1.00 6.26
C LEU A 151 -9.01 -1.45 4.81
N ASP A 152 -9.10 -2.76 4.59
CA ASP A 152 -9.24 -3.39 3.28
C ASP A 152 -10.74 -3.37 2.91
N LEU A 153 -11.12 -2.44 2.03
CA LEU A 153 -12.52 -2.12 1.75
C LEU A 153 -13.11 -3.15 0.79
N ARG A 154 -14.04 -3.96 1.30
CA ARG A 154 -14.62 -5.10 0.57
C ARG A 154 -16.09 -4.85 0.28
N ALA A 155 -16.59 -5.47 -0.77
CA ALA A 155 -18.03 -5.55 -0.99
C ALA A 155 -18.71 -6.27 0.19
N GLY A 156 -19.90 -5.80 0.56
CA GLY A 156 -20.70 -6.39 1.66
C GLY A 156 -20.40 -5.82 3.06
N GLY A 157 -19.67 -4.70 3.14
CA GLY A 157 -19.60 -3.86 4.32
C GLY A 157 -18.79 -4.37 5.52
N VAL A 158 -18.03 -5.45 5.36
CA VAL A 158 -17.11 -5.95 6.38
C VAL A 158 -15.66 -5.85 5.86
N PRO A 159 -14.86 -4.89 6.37
CA PRO A 159 -13.51 -4.70 5.89
C PRO A 159 -12.56 -5.74 6.51
N GLY A 160 -11.43 -5.98 5.85
CA GLY A 160 -10.28 -6.53 6.57
C GLY A 160 -9.65 -5.43 7.41
N VAL A 161 -9.45 -5.64 8.71
CA VAL A 161 -8.83 -4.65 9.59
C VAL A 161 -7.34 -5.00 9.77
N LYS A 162 -6.48 -4.00 9.70
CA LYS A 162 -5.06 -4.13 10.06
C LYS A 162 -4.67 -3.04 11.02
N VAL A 163 -3.85 -3.35 12.02
CA VAL A 163 -3.26 -2.37 12.93
C VAL A 163 -1.77 -2.29 12.70
N TYR A 164 -1.20 -1.08 12.80
CA TYR A 164 0.23 -0.80 12.70
C TYR A 164 0.69 -0.21 14.03
N LEU A 165 1.75 -0.77 14.58
CA LEU A 165 2.33 -0.45 15.87
C LEU A 165 3.78 -0.03 15.70
N ASN A 166 4.30 0.74 16.65
CA ASN A 166 5.68 1.25 16.65
C ASN A 166 6.62 0.38 17.50
N PRO A 167 7.52 -0.43 16.89
CA PRO A 167 8.50 -1.18 17.65
C PRO A 167 9.43 -0.32 18.51
N SER A 168 9.62 0.95 18.13
CA SER A 168 10.45 1.92 18.83
C SER A 168 9.68 2.72 19.90
N ALA A 169 8.49 2.26 20.33
CA ALA A 169 7.67 2.98 21.33
C ALA A 169 8.41 3.20 22.67
N SER A 170 9.33 2.32 23.05
CA SER A 170 10.22 2.50 24.22
C SER A 170 11.64 2.98 23.85
N GLY A 171 11.80 3.59 22.68
CA GLY A 171 13.06 4.04 22.12
C GLY A 171 13.60 3.15 20.99
N PRO A 172 14.31 3.71 19.98
CA PRO A 172 14.83 2.96 18.83
C PRO A 172 15.75 1.79 19.19
N GLU A 173 16.56 1.94 20.23
CA GLU A 173 17.47 0.91 20.77
C GLU A 173 16.73 -0.37 21.21
N SER A 174 15.46 -0.24 21.60
CA SER A 174 14.63 -1.38 22.04
C SER A 174 13.88 -2.06 20.91
N ALA A 175 13.86 -1.49 19.69
CA ALA A 175 12.98 -1.93 18.61
C ALA A 175 13.12 -3.43 18.26
N ALA A 176 14.35 -3.92 18.15
CA ALA A 176 14.61 -5.34 17.88
C ALA A 176 14.05 -6.26 18.97
N ARG A 177 14.27 -5.89 20.24
CA ARG A 177 13.77 -6.64 21.40
C ARG A 177 12.23 -6.64 21.43
N THR A 178 11.61 -5.51 21.13
CA THR A 178 10.15 -5.36 21.05
C THR A 178 9.56 -6.27 19.97
N VAL A 179 10.15 -6.29 18.75
CA VAL A 179 9.67 -7.18 17.67
C VAL A 179 9.83 -8.65 18.07
N HIS A 180 10.99 -9.04 18.61
CA HIS A 180 11.24 -10.42 19.02
C HIS A 180 10.22 -10.87 20.09
N GLU A 181 10.02 -10.07 21.14
CA GLU A 181 9.08 -10.39 22.20
C GLU A 181 7.63 -10.41 21.68
N ALA A 182 7.25 -9.49 20.79
CA ALA A 182 5.93 -9.50 20.18
C ALA A 182 5.68 -10.77 19.36
N LEU A 183 6.63 -11.17 18.51
CA LEU A 183 6.53 -12.43 17.76
C LEU A 183 6.42 -13.63 18.70
N ARG A 184 7.22 -13.67 19.77
CA ARG A 184 7.15 -14.74 20.78
C ARG A 184 5.76 -14.83 21.44
N ARG A 185 5.18 -13.70 21.88
CA ARG A 185 3.85 -13.66 22.50
C ARG A 185 2.73 -14.08 21.55
N LEU A 186 2.90 -13.84 20.26
CA LEU A 186 1.96 -14.24 19.21
C LEU A 186 2.15 -15.69 18.72
N GLY A 187 3.09 -16.44 19.31
CA GLY A 187 3.36 -17.85 18.97
C GLY A 187 4.40 -18.05 17.87
N TYR A 188 5.10 -17.01 17.43
CA TYR A 188 6.11 -17.01 16.37
C TYR A 188 7.54 -16.91 16.93
N GLY A 189 7.87 -17.66 17.97
CA GLY A 189 9.11 -17.50 18.73
C GLY A 189 10.41 -17.65 17.91
N GLN A 190 10.38 -18.37 16.78
CA GLN A 190 11.53 -18.54 15.89
C GLN A 190 11.53 -17.62 14.67
N ALA A 191 10.46 -16.82 14.49
CA ALA A 191 10.30 -15.98 13.31
C ALA A 191 11.26 -14.79 13.27
N PHE A 192 11.70 -14.31 14.44
CA PHE A 192 12.63 -13.19 14.51
C PHE A 192 13.97 -13.52 13.83
N GLU A 193 14.46 -14.75 14.01
CA GLU A 193 15.72 -15.22 13.42
C GLU A 193 15.64 -15.38 11.89
N GLN A 194 14.43 -15.43 11.33
CA GLN A 194 14.20 -15.47 9.87
C GLN A 194 14.14 -14.08 9.24
N LEU A 195 14.17 -13.01 10.04
CA LEU A 195 14.22 -11.66 9.52
C LEU A 195 15.63 -11.34 9.01
N PRO A 196 15.73 -10.58 7.90
CA PRO A 196 17.03 -10.14 7.42
C PRO A 196 17.67 -9.13 8.39
N PRO A 197 18.98 -8.88 8.27
CA PRO A 197 19.62 -7.76 8.94
C PRO A 197 18.84 -6.46 8.71
N ALA A 198 18.56 -5.74 9.80
CA ALA A 198 17.70 -4.58 9.81
C ALA A 198 18.48 -3.32 10.22
N ALA A 199 18.33 -2.22 9.47
CA ALA A 199 18.74 -0.91 9.97
C ALA A 199 17.71 -0.30 10.95
N GLY A 200 16.50 -0.86 10.98
CA GLY A 200 15.44 -0.50 11.90
C GLY A 200 14.14 -1.22 11.59
N TYR A 201 13.24 -1.26 12.58
CA TYR A 201 11.91 -1.86 12.50
C TYR A 201 10.86 -0.76 12.57
N PRO A 202 10.48 -0.12 11.44
CA PRO A 202 9.56 1.01 11.47
C PRO A 202 8.15 0.61 11.93
N PHE A 203 7.70 -0.62 11.61
CA PHE A 203 6.35 -1.06 11.92
C PHE A 203 6.29 -2.56 12.26
N LEU A 204 5.42 -2.92 13.20
CA LEU A 204 4.83 -4.25 13.31
C LEU A 204 3.33 -4.10 13.05
N ALA A 205 2.76 -4.99 12.24
CA ALA A 205 1.33 -4.94 11.94
C ALA A 205 0.63 -6.28 12.17
N LEU A 206 -0.64 -6.22 12.58
CA LEU A 206 -1.51 -7.37 12.78
C LEU A 206 -2.74 -7.25 11.90
N ASP A 207 -3.08 -8.33 11.22
CA ASP A 207 -4.37 -8.49 10.56
C ASP A 207 -5.41 -8.93 11.62
N LEU A 208 -6.45 -8.12 11.86
CA LEU A 208 -7.55 -8.40 12.80
C LEU A 208 -8.87 -8.66 12.06
N GLY A 209 -9.70 -9.53 12.62
CA GLY A 209 -11.02 -9.85 12.08
C GLY A 209 -10.99 -10.75 10.85
N ALA A 210 -11.81 -10.45 9.86
CA ALA A 210 -12.10 -11.34 8.74
C ALA A 210 -10.92 -11.51 7.78
N TRP A 211 -9.97 -12.38 8.13
CA TRP A 211 -8.86 -12.77 7.26
C TRP A 211 -8.87 -14.30 7.08
N PRO A 212 -8.76 -14.82 5.84
CA PRO A 212 -8.62 -16.25 5.62
C PRO A 212 -7.39 -16.85 6.30
N SER A 213 -6.32 -16.05 6.39
CA SER A 213 -5.11 -16.36 7.12
C SER A 213 -4.60 -15.06 7.75
N PRO A 214 -4.95 -14.77 9.02
CA PRO A 214 -4.49 -13.56 9.69
C PRO A 214 -2.97 -13.60 9.86
N ARG A 215 -2.33 -12.47 9.56
CA ARG A 215 -0.87 -12.32 9.52
C ARG A 215 -0.36 -11.45 10.66
N VAL A 216 0.83 -11.80 11.13
CA VAL A 216 1.75 -10.86 11.76
C VAL A 216 2.73 -10.38 10.71
N LYS A 217 2.97 -9.07 10.65
CA LYS A 217 3.80 -8.43 9.62
C LYS A 217 4.89 -7.61 10.26
N VAL A 218 6.14 -7.88 9.92
CA VAL A 218 7.29 -7.12 10.38
C VAL A 218 7.87 -6.33 9.22
N TYR A 219 7.98 -5.01 9.39
CA TYR A 219 8.60 -4.12 8.42
C TYR A 219 10.05 -3.87 8.80
N VAL A 220 10.94 -3.87 7.79
CA VAL A 220 12.38 -3.67 7.95
C VAL A 220 12.83 -2.54 7.03
N SER A 221 13.62 -1.61 7.55
CA SER A 221 14.19 -0.49 6.81
C SER A 221 15.56 -0.81 6.23
N HIS A 222 15.79 -0.44 4.97
CA HIS A 222 17.00 -0.72 4.21
C HIS A 222 17.57 0.56 3.56
N PRO A 223 18.41 1.33 4.29
CA PRO A 223 19.09 2.48 3.72
C PRO A 223 20.07 2.03 2.64
N ARG A 224 20.18 2.80 1.54
CA ARG A 224 21.13 2.53 0.45
C ARG A 224 20.96 1.16 -0.21
N MET A 225 19.75 0.61 -0.18
CA MET A 225 19.42 -0.66 -0.87
C MET A 225 19.75 -0.57 -2.36
N SER A 226 20.37 -1.63 -2.89
CA SER A 226 20.51 -1.89 -4.32
C SER A 226 19.53 -2.97 -4.81
N ALA A 227 19.40 -3.14 -6.12
CA ALA A 227 18.59 -4.22 -6.69
C ALA A 227 19.10 -5.62 -6.29
N ASP A 228 20.43 -5.78 -6.13
CA ASP A 228 21.03 -7.04 -5.67
C ASP A 228 20.66 -7.36 -4.23
N ASP A 229 20.65 -6.34 -3.36
CA ASP A 229 20.21 -6.47 -1.97
C ASP A 229 18.73 -6.90 -1.94
N ALA A 230 17.87 -6.26 -2.74
CA ALA A 230 16.45 -6.63 -2.85
C ALA A 230 16.25 -8.08 -3.31
N CYS A 231 17.04 -8.55 -4.29
CA CYS A 231 17.02 -9.95 -4.75
C CYS A 231 17.46 -10.91 -3.63
N ALA A 232 18.50 -10.56 -2.88
CA ALA A 232 18.99 -11.40 -1.79
C ALA A 232 17.96 -11.57 -0.66
N LEU A 233 17.24 -10.49 -0.33
CA LEU A 233 16.21 -10.45 0.72
C LEU A 233 14.92 -11.19 0.37
N SER A 234 14.66 -11.43 -0.92
CA SER A 234 13.43 -12.05 -1.41
C SER A 234 13.55 -13.55 -1.67
N ARG A 235 14.74 -14.16 -1.52
CA ARG A 235 15.00 -15.57 -1.89
C ARG A 235 14.06 -16.58 -1.24
N THR A 236 13.65 -16.35 0.01
CA THR A 236 12.76 -17.25 0.75
C THR A 236 11.27 -17.04 0.45
N SER A 237 10.94 -16.04 -0.37
CA SER A 237 9.54 -15.66 -0.66
C SER A 237 8.92 -16.35 -1.87
N GLY A 238 9.72 -17.05 -2.67
CA GLY A 238 9.31 -17.57 -3.98
C GLY A 238 9.30 -16.52 -5.10
N ALA A 239 9.68 -15.27 -4.82
CA ALA A 239 9.86 -14.25 -5.85
C ALA A 239 11.06 -14.58 -6.75
N THR A 240 10.92 -14.37 -8.06
CA THR A 240 12.07 -14.51 -8.95
C THR A 240 12.99 -13.28 -8.84
N ALA A 241 14.30 -13.51 -8.89
CA ALA A 241 15.28 -12.41 -8.87
C ALA A 241 15.09 -11.46 -10.06
N ALA A 242 14.62 -11.96 -11.21
CA ALA A 242 14.31 -11.15 -12.37
C ALA A 242 13.17 -10.16 -12.10
N ASP A 243 12.07 -10.62 -11.51
CA ASP A 243 10.92 -9.76 -11.19
C ASP A 243 11.28 -8.68 -10.16
N ILE A 244 12.01 -9.07 -9.12
CA ILE A 244 12.44 -8.16 -8.06
C ILE A 244 13.37 -7.08 -8.62
N ARG A 245 14.35 -7.47 -9.44
CA ARG A 245 15.28 -6.54 -10.08
C ARG A 245 14.55 -5.60 -11.03
N TYR A 246 13.67 -6.14 -11.87
CA TYR A 246 12.87 -5.33 -12.78
C TYR A 246 12.03 -4.30 -12.01
N PHE A 247 11.27 -4.76 -11.01
CA PHE A 247 10.43 -3.88 -10.20
C PHE A 247 11.26 -2.80 -9.51
N PHE A 248 12.40 -3.17 -8.92
CA PHE A 248 13.30 -2.21 -8.26
C PHE A 248 13.71 -1.10 -9.23
N HIS A 249 14.22 -1.45 -10.42
CA HIS A 249 14.67 -0.46 -11.39
C HIS A 249 13.52 0.36 -11.98
N ALA A 250 12.38 -0.26 -12.27
CA ALA A 250 11.22 0.45 -12.80
C ALA A 250 10.63 1.45 -11.80
N ALA A 251 10.55 1.07 -10.51
CA ALA A 251 10.05 1.96 -9.47
C ALA A 251 11.06 3.05 -9.08
N ALA A 252 12.34 2.70 -8.95
CA ALA A 252 13.41 3.62 -8.55
C ALA A 252 13.86 4.56 -9.69
N GLY A 253 13.70 4.15 -10.94
CA GLY A 253 14.13 4.89 -12.13
C GLY A 253 15.65 5.08 -12.19
N SER A 254 16.06 6.19 -12.81
CA SER A 254 17.48 6.55 -12.89
C SER A 254 18.00 6.92 -11.51
N LEU A 255 18.91 6.10 -11.00
CA LEU A 255 19.63 6.34 -9.76
C LEU A 255 20.98 6.97 -10.07
N THR A 256 21.39 7.94 -9.26
CA THR A 256 22.73 8.50 -9.35
C THR A 256 23.74 7.48 -8.79
N PRO A 257 24.92 7.34 -9.41
CA PRO A 257 26.02 6.60 -8.80
C PRO A 257 26.30 7.18 -7.41
N SER A 258 26.48 6.33 -6.41
CA SER A 258 26.92 6.80 -5.10
C SER A 258 28.25 7.52 -5.25
N GLU A 259 28.41 8.68 -4.61
CA GLU A 259 29.60 9.52 -4.71
C GLU A 259 30.91 8.72 -4.64
N ARG A 260 31.84 9.08 -5.54
CA ARG A 260 33.07 8.40 -6.00
C ARG A 260 32.81 7.48 -7.19
N GLY A 261 33.37 7.86 -8.35
CA GLY A 261 33.25 7.20 -9.65
C GLY A 261 33.77 5.76 -9.71
N GLY A 262 33.19 4.88 -8.91
CA GLY A 262 33.39 3.44 -8.95
C GLY A 262 32.23 2.75 -9.66
N ASN A 263 32.53 1.62 -10.29
CA ASN A 263 31.58 0.70 -10.94
C ASN A 263 30.68 -0.05 -9.92
N GLY A 264 30.33 0.58 -8.80
CA GLY A 264 29.48 -0.01 -7.77
C GLY A 264 28.01 -0.04 -8.19
N PRO A 265 27.19 -0.93 -7.58
CA PRO A 265 25.77 -1.00 -7.89
C PRO A 265 25.05 0.29 -7.51
N LEU A 266 24.06 0.68 -8.32
CA LEU A 266 23.21 1.84 -8.06
C LEU A 266 22.34 1.62 -6.82
N ARG A 267 22.15 2.67 -5.99
CA ARG A 267 21.55 2.57 -4.66
C ARG A 267 20.53 3.66 -4.39
N LEU A 268 19.54 3.34 -3.55
CA LEU A 268 18.55 4.27 -3.01
C LEU A 268 19.17 5.13 -1.90
N VAL A 269 19.67 6.32 -2.25
CA VAL A 269 20.41 7.21 -1.32
C VAL A 269 19.54 8.24 -0.60
N ARG A 270 18.23 8.32 -0.91
CA ARG A 270 17.25 9.20 -0.26
C ARG A 270 16.43 8.40 0.75
N ARG A 271 15.09 8.55 0.79
CA ARG A 271 14.24 7.73 1.67
C ARG A 271 14.50 6.23 1.44
N PRO A 272 14.65 5.44 2.53
CA PRO A 272 14.97 4.02 2.43
C PRO A 272 13.82 3.21 1.84
N ALA A 273 14.17 2.14 1.13
CA ALA A 273 13.23 1.08 0.81
C ALA A 273 12.86 0.31 2.08
N LEU A 274 11.66 -0.26 2.09
CA LEU A 274 11.21 -1.15 3.16
C LEU A 274 10.96 -2.54 2.62
N THR A 275 11.25 -3.57 3.41
CA THR A 275 10.68 -4.90 3.19
C THR A 275 9.65 -5.21 4.27
N CYS A 276 8.61 -5.98 3.92
CA CYS A 276 7.65 -6.51 4.88
C CYS A 276 7.70 -8.04 4.83
N HIS A 277 7.86 -8.67 5.99
CA HIS A 277 7.86 -10.11 6.16
C HIS A 277 6.59 -10.51 6.90
N SER A 278 5.76 -11.36 6.28
CA SER A 278 4.47 -11.76 6.82
C SER A 278 4.53 -13.20 7.31
N PHE A 279 4.02 -13.47 8.50
CA PHE A 279 3.97 -14.80 9.12
C PHE A 279 2.51 -15.22 9.32
N THR A 280 2.23 -16.49 9.06
CA THR A 280 0.90 -17.11 9.21
C THR A 280 1.04 -18.49 9.84
N GLY A 281 -0.02 -19.00 10.48
CA GLY A 281 -0.10 -20.40 10.90
C GLY A 281 0.90 -20.84 11.99
N GLY A 282 1.61 -19.90 12.64
CA GLY A 282 2.68 -20.24 13.59
C GLY A 282 4.00 -20.67 12.95
N ASP A 283 4.12 -20.61 11.61
CA ASP A 283 5.36 -20.94 10.91
C ASP A 283 6.49 -19.97 11.29
N SER A 284 7.71 -20.51 11.44
CA SER A 284 8.91 -19.68 11.61
C SER A 284 9.26 -18.91 10.34
N ASP A 285 9.03 -19.52 9.17
CA ASP A 285 9.38 -18.94 7.89
C ASP A 285 8.32 -17.94 7.42
N PRO A 286 8.73 -16.76 6.88
CA PRO A 286 7.79 -15.82 6.30
C PRO A 286 6.95 -16.47 5.19
N SER A 287 5.63 -16.42 5.34
CA SER A 287 4.68 -16.81 4.29
C SER A 287 4.45 -15.72 3.25
N GLY A 288 5.01 -14.53 3.44
CA GLY A 288 4.92 -13.44 2.46
C GLY A 288 6.04 -12.42 2.57
N PHE A 289 6.32 -11.76 1.45
CA PHE A 289 7.35 -10.74 1.30
C PHE A 289 6.79 -9.58 0.48
N THR A 290 7.02 -8.36 0.93
CA THR A 290 6.74 -7.16 0.12
C THR A 290 8.00 -6.30 0.04
N LEU A 291 8.31 -5.81 -1.16
CA LEU A 291 9.30 -4.76 -1.37
C LEU A 291 8.59 -3.43 -1.63
N HIS A 292 8.85 -2.42 -0.81
CA HIS A 292 8.30 -1.07 -0.92
C HIS A 292 9.38 -0.08 -1.36
N ILE A 293 9.12 0.61 -2.47
CA ILE A 293 9.98 1.67 -3.00
C ILE A 293 9.27 3.01 -2.83
N PRO A 294 9.85 3.98 -2.10
CA PRO A 294 9.27 5.32 -1.93
C PRO A 294 9.45 6.14 -3.22
N VAL A 295 8.67 5.82 -4.26
CA VAL A 295 8.82 6.39 -5.60
C VAL A 295 8.86 7.92 -5.60
N ARG A 296 8.09 8.58 -4.72
CA ARG A 296 8.04 10.04 -4.57
C ARG A 296 9.38 10.73 -4.33
N ASP A 297 10.35 9.99 -3.77
CA ASP A 297 11.70 10.51 -3.50
C ASP A 297 12.64 10.32 -4.69
N TYR A 298 12.21 9.64 -5.77
CA TYR A 298 13.03 9.25 -6.91
C TYR A 298 12.39 9.63 -8.26
N VAL A 299 11.47 10.58 -8.26
CA VAL A 299 10.82 11.15 -9.44
C VAL A 299 10.86 12.67 -9.37
N ARG A 300 10.66 13.33 -10.51
CA ARG A 300 10.44 14.77 -10.59
C ARG A 300 9.07 15.17 -10.04
N ASP A 301 8.04 14.46 -10.47
CA ASP A 301 6.64 14.79 -10.28
C ASP A 301 5.79 13.50 -10.33
N ASP A 302 4.49 13.62 -10.08
CA ASP A 302 3.59 12.45 -10.09
C ASP A 302 3.22 11.97 -11.49
N GLU A 303 3.50 12.73 -12.55
CA GLU A 303 3.35 12.24 -13.93
C GLU A 303 4.38 11.13 -14.19
N GLU A 304 5.63 11.36 -13.79
CA GLU A 304 6.68 10.34 -13.85
C GLU A 304 6.38 9.14 -12.94
N ALA A 305 5.88 9.36 -11.72
CA ALA A 305 5.49 8.27 -10.83
C ALA A 305 4.37 7.42 -11.44
N LEU A 306 3.36 8.05 -12.06
CA LEU A 306 2.27 7.36 -12.73
C LEU A 306 2.76 6.56 -13.94
N ALA A 307 3.68 7.11 -14.73
CA ALA A 307 4.25 6.41 -15.87
C ALA A 307 4.97 5.12 -15.43
N ARG A 308 5.75 5.18 -14.34
CA ARG A 308 6.42 4.02 -13.74
C ARG A 308 5.43 2.98 -13.22
N ALA A 309 4.40 3.43 -12.48
CA ALA A 309 3.35 2.55 -11.97
C ALA A 309 2.57 1.86 -13.10
N THR A 310 2.27 2.59 -14.17
CA THR A 310 1.60 2.08 -15.37
C THR A 310 2.43 1.02 -16.06
N ALA A 311 3.74 1.27 -16.27
CA ALA A 311 4.63 0.30 -16.88
C ALA A 311 4.71 -1.01 -16.07
N LEU A 312 4.77 -0.91 -14.74
CA LEU A 312 4.75 -2.07 -13.84
C LEU A 312 3.44 -2.86 -13.95
N LEU A 313 2.28 -2.18 -13.89
CA LEU A 313 0.97 -2.80 -14.00
C LEU A 313 0.79 -3.52 -15.34
N THR A 314 1.07 -2.83 -16.45
CA THR A 314 0.97 -3.39 -17.81
C THR A 314 1.85 -4.63 -17.96
N ARG A 315 3.10 -4.59 -17.46
CA ARG A 315 3.99 -5.76 -17.52
C ARG A 315 3.47 -6.93 -16.71
N ALA A 316 2.79 -6.68 -15.59
CA ALA A 316 2.19 -7.72 -14.76
C ALA A 316 0.82 -8.21 -15.28
N GLY A 317 0.38 -7.76 -16.46
CA GLY A 317 -0.93 -8.10 -17.02
C GLY A 317 -2.11 -7.46 -16.27
N MET A 318 -1.87 -6.36 -15.55
CA MET A 318 -2.89 -5.66 -14.76
C MET A 318 -3.32 -4.37 -15.46
N ASP A 319 -4.61 -4.06 -15.47
CA ASP A 319 -5.14 -2.85 -16.09
C ASP A 319 -4.74 -1.58 -15.31
N PRO A 320 -3.94 -0.66 -15.90
CA PRO A 320 -3.55 0.59 -15.24
C PRO A 320 -4.67 1.64 -15.21
N THR A 321 -5.77 1.46 -15.95
CA THR A 321 -6.82 2.47 -16.10
C THR A 321 -7.47 2.83 -14.77
N VAL A 322 -7.66 1.86 -13.87
CA VAL A 322 -8.22 2.11 -12.53
C VAL A 322 -7.31 3.02 -11.71
N LEU A 323 -5.99 2.84 -11.79
CA LEU A 323 -5.03 3.72 -11.10
C LEU A 323 -5.14 5.16 -11.64
N ASN A 324 -5.15 5.32 -12.97
CA ASN A 324 -5.28 6.63 -13.61
C ASN A 324 -6.55 7.37 -13.17
N ARG A 325 -7.71 6.69 -13.21
CA ARG A 325 -8.98 7.27 -12.74
C ARG A 325 -8.94 7.62 -11.25
N SER A 326 -8.24 6.82 -10.44
CA SER A 326 -8.15 7.03 -9.00
C SER A 326 -7.32 8.26 -8.64
N LEU A 327 -6.29 8.61 -9.41
CA LEU A 327 -5.57 9.88 -9.23
C LEU A 327 -6.46 11.09 -9.53
N GLY A 328 -7.24 11.04 -10.62
CA GLY A 328 -8.24 12.07 -10.93
C GLY A 328 -9.39 12.14 -9.90
N ALA A 329 -9.66 11.05 -9.18
CA ALA A 329 -10.59 11.03 -8.06
C ALA A 329 -9.99 11.68 -6.78
N LEU A 330 -8.68 11.63 -6.60
CA LEU A 330 -8.03 12.19 -5.41
C LEU A 330 -7.86 13.70 -5.47
N THR A 331 -7.48 14.23 -6.63
CA THR A 331 -7.09 15.63 -6.79
C THR A 331 -7.46 16.18 -8.17
N GLN A 332 -7.61 17.51 -8.25
CA GLN A 332 -7.82 18.24 -9.50
C GLN A 332 -6.53 18.85 -10.06
N ARG A 333 -5.41 18.76 -9.33
CA ARG A 333 -4.14 19.30 -9.82
C ARG A 333 -3.60 18.50 -11.01
N THR A 334 -2.83 19.16 -11.86
CA THR A 334 -1.99 18.46 -12.83
C THR A 334 -0.93 17.64 -12.09
N LEU A 335 -0.66 16.42 -12.55
CA LEU A 335 0.32 15.56 -11.90
C LEU A 335 1.74 16.12 -11.96
N ALA A 336 2.08 16.87 -13.03
CA ALA A 336 3.36 17.55 -13.19
C ALA A 336 3.59 18.73 -12.23
N ASP A 337 2.53 19.29 -11.63
CA ASP A 337 2.60 20.47 -10.77
C ASP A 337 3.05 20.13 -9.33
N GLY A 338 3.32 18.86 -9.03
CA GLY A 338 3.74 18.43 -7.70
C GLY A 338 4.21 16.98 -7.65
N VAL A 339 4.75 16.60 -6.49
CA VAL A 339 5.28 15.26 -6.24
C VAL A 339 4.77 14.72 -4.90
N GLY A 340 4.47 13.43 -4.85
CA GLY A 340 4.12 12.73 -3.61
C GLY A 340 2.68 12.24 -3.54
N LEU A 341 1.85 12.47 -4.56
CA LEU A 341 0.54 11.85 -4.66
C LEU A 341 0.66 10.32 -4.72
N ILE A 342 1.63 9.79 -5.48
CA ILE A 342 2.01 8.37 -5.41
C ILE A 342 3.18 8.22 -4.44
N ALA A 343 2.88 7.88 -3.19
CA ALA A 343 3.86 7.84 -2.12
C ALA A 343 4.84 6.66 -2.27
N TYR A 344 4.30 5.46 -2.46
CA TYR A 344 5.06 4.22 -2.58
C TYR A 344 4.50 3.35 -3.71
N LEU A 345 5.39 2.58 -4.32
CA LEU A 345 5.03 1.41 -5.10
C LEU A 345 5.53 0.18 -4.36
N ALA A 346 4.73 -0.88 -4.35
CA ALA A 346 5.11 -2.12 -3.69
C ALA A 346 4.80 -3.35 -4.54
N LEU A 347 5.75 -4.29 -4.55
CA LEU A 347 5.59 -5.62 -5.12
C LEU A 347 5.41 -6.63 -3.99
N VAL A 348 4.29 -7.34 -4.01
CA VAL A 348 3.81 -8.19 -2.92
C VAL A 348 3.79 -9.64 -3.38
N TYR A 349 4.48 -10.49 -2.64
CA TYR A 349 4.45 -11.95 -2.75
C TYR A 349 3.84 -12.55 -1.48
N GLU A 350 3.00 -13.55 -1.67
CA GLU A 350 2.38 -14.31 -0.59
C GLU A 350 2.22 -15.76 -1.06
N ARG A 351 2.57 -16.70 -0.18
CA ARG A 351 2.53 -18.14 -0.47
C ARG A 351 1.14 -18.52 -1.01
N ASN A 352 1.11 -19.24 -2.12
CA ASN A 352 -0.11 -19.71 -2.78
C ASN A 352 -1.06 -18.58 -3.25
N ARG A 353 -0.55 -17.38 -3.51
CA ARG A 353 -1.31 -16.26 -4.09
C ARG A 353 -0.56 -15.66 -5.27
N PRO A 354 -1.27 -15.12 -6.28
CA PRO A 354 -0.62 -14.39 -7.36
C PRO A 354 0.10 -13.14 -6.81
N PRO A 355 1.22 -12.72 -7.42
CA PRO A 355 1.88 -11.47 -7.08
C PRO A 355 0.93 -10.28 -7.23
N ARG A 356 1.13 -9.27 -6.40
CA ARG A 356 0.30 -8.05 -6.41
C ARG A 356 1.17 -6.82 -6.51
N LEU A 357 0.69 -5.82 -7.23
CA LEU A 357 1.28 -4.49 -7.25
C LEU A 357 0.39 -3.55 -6.44
N THR A 358 0.99 -2.79 -5.52
CA THR A 358 0.26 -1.82 -4.69
C THR A 358 0.81 -0.42 -4.91
N ALA A 359 -0.07 0.52 -5.25
CA ALA A 359 0.23 1.96 -5.24
C ALA A 359 -0.36 2.59 -3.98
N TYR A 360 0.46 3.32 -3.24
CA TYR A 360 0.06 4.09 -2.06
C TYR A 360 -0.16 5.54 -2.46
N LEU A 361 -1.30 6.11 -2.09
CA LEU A 361 -1.83 7.34 -2.61
C LEU A 361 -2.09 8.35 -1.48
N SER A 362 -1.37 9.47 -1.49
CA SER A 362 -1.50 10.52 -0.49
C SER A 362 -2.83 11.26 -0.62
N SER A 363 -3.40 11.70 0.52
CA SER A 363 -4.61 12.54 0.52
C SER A 363 -4.32 14.01 0.16
N GLU A 364 -3.09 14.49 0.39
CA GLU A 364 -2.63 15.87 0.13
C GLU A 364 -3.58 16.95 0.70
N ALA A 365 -4.16 16.71 1.88
CA ALA A 365 -5.14 17.64 2.46
C ALA A 365 -4.52 18.96 2.93
N HIS A 366 -3.22 18.96 3.24
CA HIS A 366 -2.53 20.13 3.79
C HIS A 366 -1.48 20.71 2.85
N ARG A 367 -0.81 19.88 2.05
CA ARG A 367 0.26 20.36 1.17
C ARG A 367 0.49 19.47 -0.03
N VAL A 368 0.67 20.12 -1.18
CA VAL A 368 1.33 19.54 -2.36
C VAL A 368 2.80 19.93 -2.32
N ARG A 369 3.71 18.96 -2.44
CA ARG A 369 5.14 19.27 -2.55
C ARG A 369 5.45 19.68 -3.99
N PRO A 370 6.28 20.73 -4.21
CA PRO A 370 6.62 21.17 -5.56
C PRO A 370 7.43 20.08 -6.29
N PRO A 371 7.39 20.07 -7.63
CA PRO A 371 8.18 19.14 -8.43
C PRO A 371 9.69 19.34 -8.21
N GLN A 372 10.47 18.26 -8.36
CA GLN A 372 11.90 18.25 -8.12
C GLN A 372 12.68 18.61 -9.40
N GLU A 373 12.94 19.89 -9.61
CA GLU A 373 13.66 20.39 -10.81
C GLU A 373 15.06 19.77 -10.98
N GLN A 374 15.71 19.40 -9.87
CA GLN A 374 17.08 18.87 -9.84
C GLN A 374 17.21 17.39 -10.26
N TYR A 375 16.10 16.63 -10.30
CA TYR A 375 16.16 15.28 -10.85
C TYR A 375 16.28 15.42 -12.38
N PRO A 376 17.18 14.76 -13.13
CA PRO A 376 17.23 14.87 -14.60
C PRO A 376 15.93 14.38 -15.25
N ARG A 377 15.52 14.89 -16.43
CA ARG A 377 14.43 14.24 -17.21
C ARG A 377 15.05 12.94 -17.67
N GLY A 378 14.83 11.86 -16.93
CA GLY A 378 15.28 10.56 -17.36
C GLY A 378 14.61 10.26 -18.68
N THR A 379 15.40 10.02 -19.74
CA THR A 379 14.90 9.24 -20.87
C THR A 379 14.66 7.85 -20.28
N TRP A 380 13.41 7.55 -19.94
CA TRP A 380 13.05 6.21 -19.50
C TRP A 380 13.36 5.25 -20.64
N MET A 381 14.48 4.54 -20.51
CA MET A 381 14.72 3.35 -21.31
C MET A 381 14.07 2.19 -20.56
N PRO A 382 13.08 1.50 -21.14
CA PRO A 382 12.54 0.30 -20.52
C PRO A 382 13.71 -0.62 -20.18
N ALA A 383 13.75 -1.12 -18.93
CA ALA A 383 14.76 -2.08 -18.51
C ALA A 383 14.81 -3.20 -19.56
N GLN A 384 15.99 -3.39 -20.17
CA GLN A 384 16.19 -4.34 -21.25
C GLN A 384 15.63 -5.72 -20.86
N LEU A 385 14.97 -6.34 -21.85
CA LEU A 385 14.40 -7.69 -21.87
C LEU A 385 15.16 -8.68 -20.99
N THR A 386 14.75 -8.78 -19.73
CA THR A 386 15.07 -9.92 -18.87
C THR A 386 13.79 -10.72 -18.79
N GLN A 387 13.79 -11.90 -19.41
CA GLN A 387 12.67 -12.83 -19.40
C GLN A 387 12.24 -13.08 -17.94
N SER A 388 11.00 -12.71 -17.65
CA SER A 388 10.40 -12.71 -16.32
C SER A 388 9.19 -13.64 -16.33
N VAL A 389 8.79 -14.14 -15.17
CA VAL A 389 7.57 -14.95 -15.04
C VAL A 389 6.31 -14.11 -15.32
N LEU A 390 6.39 -12.79 -15.22
CA LEU A 390 5.34 -11.86 -15.65
C LEU A 390 5.13 -11.85 -17.19
N ASP A 391 6.14 -12.27 -17.97
CA ASP A 391 6.01 -12.37 -19.43
C ASP A 391 5.18 -13.59 -19.87
N LEU A 392 5.07 -14.62 -19.02
CA LEU A 392 4.45 -15.90 -19.38
C LEU A 392 2.92 -15.85 -19.45
N GLY A 393 2.30 -14.75 -18.99
CA GLY A 393 0.87 -14.50 -19.20
C GLY A 393 0.46 -14.34 -20.67
N HIS A 394 1.42 -14.18 -21.58
CA HIS A 394 1.15 -13.96 -23.02
C HIS A 394 1.34 -15.17 -23.94
N GLN A 395 1.79 -16.34 -23.44
CA GLN A 395 2.08 -17.50 -24.29
C GLN A 395 1.12 -18.70 -24.15
N ALA A 396 -0.11 -18.49 -23.69
CA ALA A 396 -1.09 -19.56 -23.56
C ALA A 396 -2.43 -19.29 -24.26
N VAL A 397 -2.42 -18.84 -25.52
CA VAL A 397 -3.54 -19.11 -26.46
C VAL A 397 -3.02 -19.21 -27.91
N GLY A 398 -2.19 -20.22 -28.17
CA GLY A 398 -1.92 -20.68 -29.53
C GLY A 398 -2.91 -21.79 -29.87
N HIS A 399 -3.89 -21.51 -30.72
CA HIS A 399 -4.81 -22.49 -31.29
C HIS A 399 -4.03 -23.69 -31.87
N ILE A 400 -4.15 -24.86 -31.23
CA ILE A 400 -3.86 -26.15 -31.87
C ILE A 400 -5.22 -26.80 -32.13
N SER A 401 -5.66 -26.70 -33.38
CA SER A 401 -6.78 -27.50 -33.89
C SER A 401 -6.44 -28.99 -33.79
N PRO A 402 -7.36 -29.87 -33.37
CA PRO A 402 -7.10 -31.30 -33.31
C PRO A 402 -6.97 -31.88 -34.73
N PRO A 403 -6.08 -32.86 -34.95
CA PRO A 403 -5.94 -33.51 -36.24
C PRO A 403 -7.19 -34.35 -36.55
N THR A 404 -7.87 -34.00 -37.65
CA THR A 404 -8.90 -34.81 -38.31
C THR A 404 -8.27 -36.10 -38.83
N ALA A 405 -8.45 -37.20 -38.09
CA ALA A 405 -8.19 -38.53 -38.61
C ALA A 405 -9.34 -38.95 -39.56
N GLN A 406 -9.09 -38.87 -40.87
CA GLN A 406 -9.89 -39.57 -41.87
C GLN A 406 -9.73 -41.08 -41.65
N LYS A 407 -10.79 -41.74 -41.17
CA LYS A 407 -10.91 -43.19 -41.26
C LYS A 407 -11.50 -43.54 -42.62
N GLU A 408 -10.69 -44.13 -43.48
CA GLU A 408 -11.13 -44.83 -44.67
C GLU A 408 -12.07 -45.97 -44.28
N VAL A 409 -13.28 -45.95 -44.85
CA VAL A 409 -14.25 -47.02 -44.79
C VAL A 409 -13.95 -47.97 -45.93
N THR A 410 -13.34 -49.12 -45.62
CA THR A 410 -13.25 -50.26 -46.55
C THR A 410 -14.41 -51.20 -46.28
N TRP A 411 -15.30 -51.32 -47.27
CA TRP A 411 -16.34 -52.34 -47.31
C TRP A 411 -15.77 -53.64 -47.88
N SER A 412 -16.09 -54.78 -47.26
CA SER A 412 -16.07 -56.08 -47.92
C SER A 412 -17.20 -56.95 -47.37
N PRO A 413 -18.02 -57.59 -48.21
CA PRO A 413 -19.19 -58.36 -47.81
C PRO A 413 -18.90 -59.86 -47.76
N THR A 414 -19.41 -60.59 -46.75
CA THR A 414 -20.02 -61.92 -46.94
C THR A 414 -20.58 -62.51 -45.63
N ALA A 415 -21.86 -62.87 -45.70
CA ALA A 415 -22.50 -64.14 -45.28
C ALA A 415 -22.36 -64.58 -43.80
N SER A 416 -23.42 -64.74 -42.99
CA SER A 416 -24.64 -65.57 -43.07
C SER A 416 -24.62 -66.65 -41.97
N ARG A 417 -25.72 -66.67 -41.21
CA ARG A 417 -26.37 -67.79 -40.50
C ARG A 417 -25.89 -68.22 -39.09
N SER A 418 -26.93 -68.37 -38.28
CA SER A 418 -27.14 -69.19 -37.06
C SER A 418 -26.94 -68.45 -35.74
#